data_AF-A0A967Y9K1-F1
#
_entry.id   AF-A0A967Y9K1-F1
#
_cell.length_a   1.000
_cell.length_b   1.000
_cell.length_c   1.000
_cell.angle_alpha   90.00
_cell.angle_beta   90.00
_cell.angle_gamma   90.00
#
_symmetry.space_group_name_H-M   'P 1'
#
loop_
_entity.id
_entity.type
_entity.pdbx_description
1 polymer ?
#
loop_
_entity_poly.entity_id
_entity_poly.type
_entity_poly.pdbx_seq_one_letter_code
_entity_poly.pdbx_strand_id
1 'polypeptide(L)'
;MTHLDHRPSLTDLEGRDAFVGRHIGPPSEERHKMLAALGLSSMAELIDGTVPSDIRMENELDLPDPIGQQAAQDELRAIASANRHLVSLIGMGYHDTITPPVIRRNVMENPGWYTAYTPYQPEISQGRLEALLNFQTMAAELTGMDLANASLLDEGTAVAEAMTMLHRVSRGARGDRFLVDPECHPQTIAVVTTRAEPIGLDVAVEDPADADLDGVYGVVVQYPGTTGVIPDLAAIIERCHAADVLVAVAADPLALTILTPPGELGADVVVGSTQRFGVPMGFGGPHAAYFAVREAHQRSLPGRLVGVSVDTEGRPALRLALQTREQHIRREKATSNICTSQVLLAVMASMYAVHH
;
A
#
# COMPACT_ATOMS: atom_id res chain seq x y z
N MET A 1 -35.20 24.01 50.45
CA MET A 1 -34.87 25.18 49.61
C MET A 1 -33.41 25.00 49.23
N THR A 2 -32.99 24.68 48.01
CA THR A 2 -33.53 24.94 46.67
C THR A 2 -33.06 23.84 45.71
N HIS A 3 -33.99 22.97 45.26
CA HIS A 3 -33.82 22.18 44.03
C HIS A 3 -34.23 23.06 42.84
N LEU A 4 -33.50 24.14 42.60
CA LEU A 4 -33.71 25.02 41.45
C LEU A 4 -32.49 24.93 40.54
N ASP A 5 -32.76 24.38 39.37
CA ASP A 5 -32.22 24.81 38.09
C ASP A 5 -30.72 24.65 37.85
N HIS A 6 -30.24 23.40 37.78
CA HIS A 6 -29.24 23.11 36.75
C HIS A 6 -29.97 22.82 35.44
N ARG A 7 -30.59 23.87 34.86
CA ARG A 7 -31.11 23.76 33.51
C ARG A 7 -29.89 23.68 32.58
N PRO A 8 -29.79 22.65 31.73
CA PRO A 8 -28.68 22.57 30.79
C PRO A 8 -28.69 23.84 29.93
N SER A 9 -27.51 24.40 29.69
CA SER A 9 -27.35 25.52 28.77
C SER A 9 -27.75 25.08 27.36
N LEU A 10 -28.02 26.04 26.47
CA LEU A 10 -28.27 25.71 25.06
C LEU A 10 -27.10 24.91 24.47
N THR A 11 -25.87 25.25 24.84
CA THR A 11 -24.65 24.54 24.45
C THR A 11 -24.63 23.10 24.95
N ASP A 12 -25.04 22.86 26.20
CA ASP A 12 -25.12 21.50 26.76
C ASP A 12 -26.19 20.65 26.05
N LEU A 13 -27.29 21.29 25.62
CA LEU A 13 -28.38 20.64 24.88
C LEU A 13 -28.01 20.32 23.44
N GLU A 14 -27.12 21.11 22.82
CA GLU A 14 -26.64 20.89 21.46
C GLU A 14 -25.62 19.74 21.37
N GLY A 15 -24.90 19.44 22.48
CA GLY A 15 -23.98 18.29 22.56
C GLY A 15 -22.91 18.30 21.47
N ARG A 16 -22.39 19.49 21.13
CA ARG A 16 -21.49 19.68 19.98
C ARG A 16 -20.17 18.91 20.10
N ASP A 17 -19.76 18.56 21.31
CA ASP A 17 -18.56 17.80 21.64
C ASP A 17 -18.83 16.31 21.94
N ALA A 18 -20.08 15.84 21.77
CA ALA A 18 -20.49 14.48 22.18
C ALA A 18 -19.68 13.35 21.53
N PHE A 19 -19.02 13.60 20.39
CA PHE A 19 -18.11 12.63 19.77
C PHE A 19 -16.92 12.27 20.68
N VAL A 20 -16.42 13.21 21.49
CA VAL A 20 -15.32 12.98 22.44
C VAL A 20 -15.67 11.84 23.41
N GLY A 21 -16.90 11.82 23.92
CA GLY A 21 -17.40 10.76 24.81
C GLY A 21 -17.64 9.42 24.12
N ARG A 22 -17.68 9.37 22.79
CA ARG A 22 -17.72 8.12 22.00
C ARG A 22 -16.33 7.62 21.64
N HIS A 23 -15.39 8.54 21.45
CA HIS A 23 -14.02 8.26 21.04
C HIS A 23 -13.11 7.87 22.22
N ILE A 24 -13.18 8.62 23.32
CA ILE A 24 -12.39 8.36 24.52
C ILE A 24 -13.12 7.33 25.38
N GLY A 25 -12.52 6.15 25.55
CA GLY A 25 -13.09 5.05 26.33
C GLY A 25 -13.34 5.40 27.80
N PRO A 26 -12.30 5.82 28.57
CA PRO A 26 -12.45 6.05 30.01
C PRO A 26 -13.32 7.27 30.35
N PRO A 27 -14.49 7.09 31.00
CA PRO A 27 -15.28 8.20 31.51
C PRO A 27 -14.59 8.91 32.68
N SER A 28 -15.16 10.02 33.15
CA SER A 28 -14.58 10.82 34.23
C SER A 28 -14.28 9.99 35.49
N GLU A 29 -15.19 9.12 35.92
CA GLU A 29 -14.99 8.28 37.12
C GLU A 29 -13.77 7.35 36.98
N GLU A 30 -13.61 6.69 35.83
CA GLU A 30 -12.46 5.82 35.57
C GLU A 30 -11.15 6.62 35.51
N ARG A 31 -11.17 7.81 34.89
CA ARG A 31 -10.00 8.70 34.88
C ARG A 31 -9.56 9.09 36.29
N HIS A 32 -10.49 9.37 37.20
CA HIS A 32 -10.15 9.65 38.60
C HIS A 32 -9.54 8.44 39.31
N LYS A 33 -10.08 7.22 39.08
CA LYS A 33 -9.50 5.99 39.62
C LYS A 33 -8.08 5.76 39.11
N MET A 34 -7.84 5.98 37.82
CA MET A 34 -6.52 5.84 37.20
C MET A 34 -5.52 6.87 37.76
N LEU A 35 -5.92 8.14 37.89
CA LEU A 35 -5.08 9.19 38.48
C LEU A 35 -4.74 8.88 39.94
N ALA A 36 -5.72 8.46 40.74
CA ALA A 36 -5.51 8.07 42.13
C ALA A 36 -4.53 6.88 42.26
N ALA A 37 -4.60 5.89 41.35
CA ALA A 37 -3.65 4.78 41.31
C ALA A 37 -2.21 5.22 41.00
N LEU A 38 -2.05 6.33 40.28
CA LEU A 38 -0.76 6.97 40.00
C LEU A 38 -0.31 7.94 41.11
N GLY A 39 -1.13 8.18 42.13
CA GLY A 39 -0.88 9.18 43.16
C GLY A 39 -1.03 10.63 42.68
N LEU A 40 -1.72 10.84 41.57
CA LEU A 40 -1.93 12.16 40.94
C LEU A 40 -3.35 12.66 41.22
N SER A 41 -3.49 13.98 41.35
CA SER A 41 -4.76 14.66 41.64
C SER A 41 -5.52 15.10 40.40
N SER A 42 -4.85 15.25 39.25
CA SER A 42 -5.46 15.75 38.03
C SER A 42 -4.73 15.33 36.76
N MET A 43 -5.41 15.46 35.62
CA MET A 43 -4.78 15.30 34.31
C MET A 43 -3.71 16.36 34.07
N ALA A 44 -3.89 17.59 34.57
CA ALA A 44 -2.89 18.65 34.45
C ALA A 44 -1.58 18.27 35.13
N GLU A 45 -1.66 17.74 36.36
CA GLU A 45 -0.50 17.26 37.11
C GLU A 45 0.22 16.10 36.38
N LEU A 46 -0.53 15.17 35.77
CA LEU A 46 0.04 14.13 34.93
C LEU A 46 0.84 14.71 33.76
N ILE A 47 0.26 15.68 33.05
CA ILE A 47 0.91 16.32 31.89
C ILE A 47 2.13 17.12 32.33
N ASP A 48 2.05 17.90 33.41
CA ASP A 48 3.17 18.68 33.95
C ASP A 48 4.35 17.79 34.37
N GLY A 49 4.06 16.60 34.91
CA GLY A 49 5.09 15.61 35.27
C GLY A 49 5.61 14.76 34.09
N THR A 50 4.98 14.83 32.91
CA THR A 50 5.30 13.97 31.77
C THR A 50 5.94 14.74 30.61
N VAL A 51 5.40 15.92 30.28
CA VAL A 51 5.79 16.70 29.10
C VAL A 51 6.69 17.87 29.54
N PRO A 52 7.96 17.95 29.08
CA PRO A 52 8.83 19.07 29.37
C PRO A 52 8.20 20.41 28.98
N SER A 53 8.26 21.39 29.87
CA SER A 53 7.56 22.67 29.71
C SER A 53 8.12 23.53 28.56
N ASP A 54 9.40 23.36 28.23
CA ASP A 54 10.11 24.12 27.19
C ASP A 54 9.68 23.75 25.76
N ILE A 55 9.07 22.59 25.58
CA ILE A 55 8.50 22.15 24.29
C ILE A 55 6.97 22.13 24.28
N ARG A 56 6.32 22.45 25.42
CA ARG A 56 4.86 22.42 25.53
C ARG A 56 4.26 23.66 24.87
N MET A 57 3.19 23.45 24.12
CA MET A 57 2.43 24.55 23.53
C MET A 57 1.76 25.38 24.65
N GLU A 58 1.97 26.69 24.63
CA GLU A 58 1.43 27.61 25.64
C GLU A 58 -0.04 27.98 25.39
N ASN A 59 -0.47 27.95 24.13
CA ASN A 59 -1.82 28.30 23.71
C ASN A 59 -2.62 27.06 23.30
N GLU A 60 -3.94 27.19 23.33
CA GLU A 60 -4.81 26.19 22.72
C GLU A 60 -4.64 26.14 21.20
N LEU A 61 -5.02 25.01 20.60
CA LEU A 61 -5.03 24.89 19.15
C LEU A 61 -6.08 25.83 18.56
N ASP A 62 -5.68 26.66 17.60
CA ASP A 62 -6.59 27.51 16.83
C ASP A 62 -7.38 26.66 15.83
N LEU A 63 -8.51 26.11 16.28
CA LEU A 63 -9.39 25.24 15.53
C LEU A 63 -10.84 25.77 15.57
N PRO A 64 -11.66 25.48 14.55
CA PRO A 64 -13.09 25.75 14.63
C PRO A 64 -13.72 25.07 15.83
N ASP A 65 -14.81 25.65 16.34
CA ASP A 65 -15.62 25.04 17.39
C ASP A 65 -16.01 23.60 17.01
N PRO A 66 -16.02 22.65 17.96
CA PRO A 66 -16.45 21.30 17.69
C PRO A 66 -17.90 21.31 17.19
N ILE A 67 -18.19 20.39 16.27
CA ILE A 67 -19.53 20.16 15.74
C ILE A 67 -19.96 18.72 16.00
N GLY A 68 -21.26 18.52 16.15
CA GLY A 68 -21.82 17.18 16.34
C GLY A 68 -21.57 16.27 15.12
N GLN A 69 -21.61 14.96 15.33
CA GLN A 69 -21.33 13.96 14.29
C GLN A 69 -22.19 14.11 13.03
N GLN A 70 -23.48 14.42 13.19
CA GLN A 70 -24.39 14.62 12.06
C GLN A 70 -24.01 15.87 11.26
N ALA A 71 -23.71 16.98 11.95
CA ALA A 71 -23.29 18.22 11.30
C ALA A 71 -21.98 18.03 10.51
N ALA A 72 -21.01 17.30 11.07
CA ALA A 72 -19.77 16.96 10.36
C ALA A 72 -20.04 16.13 9.09
N GLN A 73 -20.97 15.17 9.14
CA GLN A 73 -21.35 14.38 7.96
C GLN A 73 -22.04 15.23 6.89
N ASP A 74 -22.88 16.18 7.30
CA ASP A 74 -23.60 17.06 6.38
C ASP A 74 -22.65 18.07 5.73
N GLU A 75 -21.70 18.61 6.48
CA GLU A 75 -20.63 19.47 5.96
C GLU A 75 -19.75 18.71 4.95
N LEU A 76 -19.28 17.51 5.31
CA LEU A 76 -18.50 16.67 4.39
C LEU A 76 -19.29 16.30 3.14
N ARG A 77 -20.61 16.07 3.25
CA ARG A 77 -21.48 15.82 2.09
C ARG A 77 -21.59 17.05 1.19
N ALA A 78 -21.68 18.25 1.77
CA ALA A 78 -21.70 19.50 1.01
C ALA A 78 -20.40 19.69 0.22
N ILE A 79 -19.24 19.46 0.85
CA ILE A 79 -17.93 19.50 0.20
C ILE A 79 -17.86 18.46 -0.93
N ALA A 80 -18.23 17.21 -0.64
CA ALA A 80 -18.21 16.14 -1.63
C ALA A 80 -19.14 16.40 -2.82
N SER A 81 -20.26 17.08 -2.62
CA SER A 81 -21.21 17.43 -3.68
C SER A 81 -20.67 18.43 -4.71
N ALA A 82 -19.59 19.14 -4.38
CA ALA A 82 -18.90 20.02 -5.33
C ALA A 82 -18.08 19.25 -6.38
N ASN A 83 -17.78 17.97 -6.13
CA ASN A 83 -17.07 17.12 -7.08
C ASN A 83 -17.95 16.80 -8.30
N ARG A 84 -17.34 16.77 -9.48
CA ARG A 84 -18.00 16.37 -10.72
C ARG A 84 -17.61 14.94 -11.08
N HIS A 85 -18.58 14.04 -11.02
CA HIS A 85 -18.41 12.66 -11.43
C HIS A 85 -18.50 12.57 -12.95
N LEU A 86 -17.37 12.35 -13.61
CA LEU A 86 -17.25 12.20 -15.05
C LEU A 86 -16.88 10.75 -15.40
N VAL A 87 -17.31 10.29 -16.57
CA VAL A 87 -16.76 9.07 -17.17
C VAL A 87 -15.33 9.40 -17.60
N SER A 88 -14.35 8.92 -16.84
CA SER A 88 -12.94 9.23 -17.07
C SER A 88 -12.30 8.10 -17.87
N LEU A 89 -12.03 8.37 -19.15
CA LEU A 89 -11.31 7.46 -20.06
C LEU A 89 -9.83 7.87 -20.21
N ILE A 90 -9.26 8.48 -19.17
CA ILE A 90 -7.88 8.98 -19.16
C ILE A 90 -6.89 7.80 -19.16
N GLY A 91 -7.21 6.70 -18.47
CA GLY A 91 -6.31 5.57 -18.32
C GLY A 91 -5.14 5.92 -17.39
N MET A 92 -3.91 5.83 -17.91
CA MET A 92 -2.68 6.18 -17.17
C MET A 92 -2.54 5.45 -15.83
N GLY A 93 -2.93 4.17 -15.78
CA GLY A 93 -2.83 3.32 -14.59
C GLY A 93 -4.07 3.32 -13.70
N TYR A 94 -5.08 4.14 -13.98
CA TYR A 94 -6.34 4.18 -13.25
C TYR A 94 -7.52 3.94 -14.20
N HIS A 95 -8.32 2.93 -13.88
CA HIS A 95 -9.44 2.51 -14.72
C HIS A 95 -10.67 2.34 -13.84
N ASP A 96 -11.79 2.91 -14.27
CA ASP A 96 -13.04 2.70 -13.54
C ASP A 96 -13.39 1.20 -13.50
N THR A 97 -13.95 0.78 -12.38
CA THR A 97 -14.23 -0.64 -12.10
C THR A 97 -15.45 -0.77 -11.21
N ILE A 98 -16.13 -1.91 -11.33
CA ILE A 98 -17.28 -2.23 -10.48
C ILE A 98 -16.77 -2.97 -9.26
N THR A 99 -16.79 -2.33 -8.09
CA THR A 99 -16.63 -3.03 -6.81
C THR A 99 -17.85 -3.92 -6.58
N PRO A 100 -17.73 -5.26 -6.52
CA PRO A 100 -18.87 -6.12 -6.26
C PRO A 100 -19.56 -5.71 -4.95
N PRO A 101 -20.88 -5.48 -4.92
CA PRO A 101 -21.56 -4.96 -3.74
C PRO A 101 -21.36 -5.82 -2.48
N VAL A 102 -21.19 -7.13 -2.66
CA VAL A 102 -20.89 -8.07 -1.57
C VAL A 102 -19.51 -7.82 -0.95
N ILE A 103 -18.49 -7.47 -1.75
CA ILE A 103 -17.15 -7.13 -1.28
C ILE A 103 -17.17 -5.75 -0.61
N ARG A 104 -17.82 -4.76 -1.24
CA ARG A 104 -17.97 -3.41 -0.64
C ARG A 104 -18.58 -3.50 0.76
N ARG A 105 -19.72 -4.17 0.89
CA ARG A 105 -20.46 -4.25 2.16
C ARG A 105 -19.75 -5.11 3.21
N ASN A 106 -19.24 -6.29 2.84
CA ASN A 106 -18.79 -7.28 3.82
C ASN A 106 -17.28 -7.26 4.08
N VAL A 107 -16.50 -6.49 3.31
CA VAL A 107 -15.06 -6.30 3.50
C VAL A 107 -14.75 -4.82 3.75
N MET A 108 -14.96 -3.95 2.76
CA MET A 108 -14.58 -2.53 2.85
C MET A 108 -15.32 -1.77 3.96
N GLU A 109 -16.62 -1.99 4.08
CA GLU A 109 -17.49 -1.34 5.08
C GLU A 109 -17.58 -2.15 6.39
N ASN A 110 -16.77 -3.20 6.57
CA ASN A 110 -16.84 -4.10 7.72
C ASN A 110 -15.67 -3.92 8.69
N PRO A 111 -15.91 -3.43 9.94
CA PRO A 111 -14.85 -3.22 10.91
C PRO A 111 -14.09 -4.50 11.29
N GLY A 112 -14.68 -5.68 11.12
CA GLY A 112 -13.97 -6.95 11.32
C GLY A 112 -12.78 -7.15 10.37
N TRP A 113 -12.75 -6.43 9.24
CA TRP A 113 -11.67 -6.48 8.26
C TRP A 113 -10.72 -5.29 8.34
N TYR A 114 -11.21 -4.08 8.62
CA TYR A 114 -10.37 -2.86 8.55
C TYR A 114 -9.80 -2.36 9.89
N THR A 115 -10.22 -2.90 11.04
CA THR A 115 -9.73 -2.43 12.35
C THR A 115 -8.46 -3.12 12.82
N ALA A 116 -8.22 -4.35 12.36
CA ALA A 116 -6.99 -5.08 12.68
C ALA A 116 -5.78 -4.49 11.95
N TYR A 117 -4.59 -4.68 12.52
CA TYR A 117 -3.33 -4.26 11.91
C TYR A 117 -2.55 -5.46 11.34
N THR A 118 -1.26 -5.25 11.06
CA THR A 118 -0.33 -6.26 10.57
C THR A 118 -0.50 -7.60 11.31
N PRO A 119 -0.56 -8.75 10.60
CA PRO A 119 -0.73 -10.07 11.20
C PRO A 119 0.54 -10.59 11.90
N TYR A 120 1.03 -9.86 12.90
CA TYR A 120 2.19 -10.26 13.72
C TYR A 120 1.91 -11.49 14.59
N GLN A 121 0.64 -11.69 14.99
CA GLN A 121 0.18 -12.84 15.77
C GLN A 121 -0.59 -13.79 14.83
N PRO A 122 0.08 -14.72 14.14
CA PRO A 122 -0.51 -15.49 13.04
C PRO A 122 -1.71 -16.34 13.47
N GLU A 123 -1.72 -16.87 14.69
CA GLU A 123 -2.73 -17.77 15.24
C GLU A 123 -4.13 -17.13 15.27
N ILE A 124 -4.19 -15.82 15.50
CA ILE A 124 -5.43 -15.02 15.52
C ILE A 124 -5.59 -14.17 14.25
N SER A 125 -4.88 -14.53 13.19
CA SER A 125 -4.80 -13.74 11.95
C SER A 125 -4.95 -14.53 10.66
N GLN A 126 -5.29 -15.81 10.75
CA GLN A 126 -5.34 -16.72 9.61
C GLN A 126 -6.24 -16.22 8.47
N GLY A 127 -7.42 -15.67 8.75
CA GLY A 127 -8.35 -15.23 7.69
C GLY A 127 -7.77 -14.17 6.74
N ARG A 128 -7.08 -13.15 7.28
CA ARG A 128 -6.42 -12.13 6.43
C ARG A 128 -5.10 -12.60 5.83
N LEU A 129 -4.40 -13.52 6.50
CA LEU A 129 -3.21 -14.17 5.93
C LEU A 129 -3.60 -15.02 4.72
N GLU A 130 -4.73 -15.71 4.76
CA GLU A 130 -5.25 -16.51 3.64
C GLU A 130 -5.67 -15.63 2.47
N ALA A 131 -6.40 -14.54 2.73
CA ALA A 131 -6.74 -13.58 1.68
C ALA A 131 -5.49 -12.94 1.04
N LEU A 132 -4.44 -12.66 1.82
CA LEU A 132 -3.15 -12.20 1.28
C LEU A 132 -2.40 -13.30 0.51
N LEU A 133 -2.51 -14.56 0.91
CA LEU A 133 -1.98 -15.67 0.11
C LEU A 133 -2.72 -15.78 -1.22
N ASN A 134 -4.06 -15.62 -1.23
CA ASN A 134 -4.85 -15.57 -2.47
C ASN A 134 -4.41 -14.42 -3.38
N PHE A 135 -4.13 -13.23 -2.81
CA PHE A 135 -3.56 -12.11 -3.56
C PHE A 135 -2.21 -12.46 -4.20
N GLN A 136 -1.31 -13.10 -3.43
CA GLN A 136 0.00 -13.51 -3.93
C GLN A 136 -0.13 -14.55 -5.05
N THR A 137 -0.99 -15.55 -4.88
CA THR A 137 -1.26 -16.58 -5.89
C THR A 137 -1.81 -15.95 -7.16
N MET A 138 -2.84 -15.10 -7.04
CA MET A 138 -3.43 -14.38 -8.17
C MET A 138 -2.38 -13.56 -8.93
N ALA A 139 -1.54 -12.80 -8.22
CA ALA A 139 -0.50 -12.00 -8.85
C ALA A 139 0.56 -12.88 -9.52
N ALA A 140 1.02 -13.95 -8.88
CA ALA A 140 1.99 -14.88 -9.44
C ALA A 140 1.47 -15.57 -10.71
N GLU A 141 0.23 -16.09 -10.68
CA GLU A 141 -0.39 -16.77 -11.81
C GLU A 141 -0.64 -15.85 -13.00
N LEU A 142 -1.21 -14.65 -12.80
CA LEU A 142 -1.45 -13.71 -13.88
C LEU A 142 -0.16 -13.20 -14.52
N THR A 143 0.92 -13.11 -13.76
CA THR A 143 2.20 -12.61 -14.25
C THR A 143 3.12 -13.70 -14.80
N GLY A 144 2.81 -14.99 -14.56
CA GLY A 144 3.67 -16.12 -14.90
C GLY A 144 4.96 -16.17 -14.06
N MET A 145 4.94 -15.60 -12.85
CA MET A 145 6.10 -15.51 -11.95
C MET A 145 6.01 -16.52 -10.81
N ASP A 146 7.13 -16.82 -10.17
CA ASP A 146 7.17 -17.85 -9.12
C ASP A 146 6.58 -17.38 -7.79
N LEU A 147 6.72 -16.09 -7.47
CA LEU A 147 6.40 -15.57 -6.14
C LEU A 147 6.02 -14.09 -6.17
N ALA A 148 4.98 -13.71 -5.43
CA ALA A 148 4.57 -12.31 -5.26
C ALA A 148 4.52 -11.92 -3.78
N ASN A 149 4.70 -10.63 -3.49
CA ASN A 149 4.58 -10.10 -2.13
C ASN A 149 3.12 -9.81 -1.72
N ALA A 150 2.92 -9.45 -0.46
CA ALA A 150 1.64 -9.09 0.12
C ALA A 150 1.35 -7.57 -0.02
N SER A 151 1.53 -7.04 -1.22
CA SER A 151 1.36 -5.65 -1.68
C SER A 151 2.47 -4.63 -1.38
N LEU A 152 2.53 -3.63 -2.27
CA LEU A 152 3.22 -2.34 -2.13
C LEU A 152 2.22 -1.17 -2.14
N LEU A 153 2.72 0.07 -2.18
CA LEU A 153 1.92 1.29 -1.97
C LEU A 153 1.13 1.73 -3.21
N ASP A 154 1.79 1.76 -4.37
CA ASP A 154 1.24 2.12 -5.69
C ASP A 154 2.19 1.63 -6.80
N GLU A 155 1.80 1.77 -8.06
CA GLU A 155 2.60 1.29 -9.20
C GLU A 155 3.96 1.98 -9.33
N GLY A 156 4.00 3.31 -9.22
CA GLY A 156 5.23 4.08 -9.36
C GLY A 156 6.28 3.69 -8.32
N THR A 157 5.86 3.52 -7.06
CA THR A 157 6.72 3.04 -5.98
C THR A 157 7.12 1.57 -6.19
N ALA A 158 6.24 0.72 -6.74
CA ALA A 158 6.59 -0.65 -7.07
C ALA A 158 7.67 -0.74 -8.17
N VAL A 159 7.61 0.10 -9.19
CA VAL A 159 8.66 0.19 -10.21
C VAL A 159 9.97 0.72 -9.61
N ALA A 160 9.93 1.71 -8.73
CA ALA A 160 11.14 2.19 -8.05
C ALA A 160 11.78 1.12 -7.12
N GLU A 161 10.96 0.28 -6.49
CA GLU A 161 11.45 -0.90 -5.77
C GLU A 161 12.08 -1.92 -6.72
N ALA A 162 11.54 -2.09 -7.94
CA ALA A 162 12.12 -2.96 -8.96
C ALA A 162 13.49 -2.43 -9.41
N MET A 163 13.62 -1.13 -9.69
CA MET A 163 14.90 -0.47 -9.98
C MET A 163 15.95 -0.78 -8.92
N THR A 164 15.60 -0.59 -7.64
CA THR A 164 16.53 -0.80 -6.51
C THR A 164 16.84 -2.28 -6.28
N MET A 165 15.85 -3.16 -6.48
CA MET A 165 16.01 -4.60 -6.34
C MET A 165 16.91 -5.17 -7.44
N LEU A 166 16.68 -4.79 -8.70
CA LEU A 166 17.48 -5.23 -9.85
C LEU A 166 18.94 -4.82 -9.71
N HIS A 167 19.21 -3.60 -9.23
CA HIS A 167 20.59 -3.15 -8.95
C HIS A 167 21.30 -4.09 -7.95
N ARG A 168 20.58 -4.49 -6.90
CA ARG A 168 21.12 -5.36 -5.84
C ARG A 168 21.41 -6.79 -6.31
N VAL A 169 20.65 -7.29 -7.29
CA VAL A 169 20.78 -8.68 -7.77
C VAL A 169 21.56 -8.81 -9.07
N SER A 170 21.76 -7.71 -9.80
CA SER A 170 22.59 -7.68 -11.00
C SER A 170 24.03 -8.09 -10.67
N ARG A 171 24.62 -8.93 -11.53
CA ARG A 171 25.98 -9.46 -11.37
C ARG A 171 26.89 -9.14 -12.56
N GLY A 172 26.32 -8.75 -13.69
CA GLY A 172 27.02 -8.59 -14.98
C GLY A 172 27.30 -7.13 -15.36
N ALA A 173 26.42 -6.20 -14.97
CA ALA A 173 26.53 -4.81 -15.37
C ALA A 173 27.66 -4.08 -14.63
N ARG A 174 28.44 -3.30 -15.37
CA ARG A 174 29.56 -2.49 -14.86
C ARG A 174 29.18 -1.04 -14.55
N GLY A 175 27.89 -0.71 -14.57
CA GLY A 175 27.38 0.65 -14.37
C GLY A 175 26.11 0.69 -13.54
N ASP A 176 25.73 1.90 -13.16
CA ASP A 176 24.60 2.21 -12.28
C ASP A 176 23.40 2.80 -13.05
N ARG A 177 23.34 2.56 -14.37
CA ARG A 177 22.29 3.10 -15.24
C ARG A 177 21.08 2.17 -15.31
N PHE A 178 19.91 2.75 -15.09
CA PHE A 178 18.60 2.10 -15.23
C PHE A 178 17.84 2.75 -16.39
N LEU A 179 17.34 1.95 -17.33
CA LEU A 179 16.52 2.47 -18.42
C LEU A 179 15.03 2.37 -18.08
N VAL A 180 14.30 3.43 -18.38
CA VAL A 180 12.85 3.50 -18.26
C VAL A 180 12.28 3.71 -19.64
N ASP A 181 11.43 2.79 -20.08
CA ASP A 181 10.70 2.93 -21.34
C ASP A 181 9.86 4.25 -21.32
N PRO A 182 9.93 5.12 -22.35
CA PRO A 182 9.08 6.30 -22.46
C PRO A 182 7.57 5.97 -22.47
N GLU A 183 7.17 4.73 -22.78
CA GLU A 183 5.80 4.25 -22.69
C GLU A 183 5.37 3.88 -21.26
N CYS A 184 6.23 3.99 -20.25
CA CYS A 184 5.80 3.98 -18.86
C CYS A 184 4.89 5.18 -18.54
N HIS A 185 4.01 5.03 -17.56
CA HIS A 185 3.16 6.15 -17.15
C HIS A 185 4.02 7.34 -16.66
N PRO A 186 3.66 8.60 -16.99
CA PRO A 186 4.47 9.76 -16.63
C PRO A 186 4.75 9.88 -15.12
N GLN A 187 3.77 9.55 -14.27
CA GLN A 187 3.95 9.52 -12.82
C GLN A 187 4.90 8.41 -12.35
N THR A 188 4.94 7.28 -13.05
CA THR A 188 5.88 6.18 -12.77
C THR A 188 7.30 6.65 -13.06
N ILE A 189 7.54 7.25 -14.23
CA ILE A 189 8.84 7.83 -14.61
C ILE A 189 9.30 8.85 -13.56
N ALA A 190 8.41 9.76 -13.13
CA ALA A 190 8.72 10.77 -12.12
C ALA A 190 9.11 10.15 -10.76
N VAL A 191 8.38 9.14 -10.28
CA VAL A 191 8.68 8.47 -9.00
C VAL A 191 10.02 7.72 -9.07
N VAL A 192 10.28 7.00 -10.15
CA VAL A 192 11.55 6.28 -10.36
C VAL A 192 12.73 7.25 -10.34
N THR A 193 12.62 8.34 -11.10
CA THR A 193 13.65 9.39 -11.19
C THR A 193 13.92 10.01 -9.81
N THR A 194 12.86 10.36 -9.08
CA THR A 194 12.96 10.93 -7.73
C THR A 194 13.60 9.96 -6.73
N ARG A 195 13.32 8.66 -6.87
CA ARG A 195 13.88 7.62 -5.99
C ARG A 195 15.33 7.31 -6.28
N ALA A 196 15.78 7.48 -7.52
CA ALA A 196 17.16 7.24 -7.94
C ALA A 196 18.14 8.30 -7.43
N GLU A 197 17.73 9.58 -7.45
CA GLU A 197 18.57 10.73 -7.06
C GLU A 197 19.26 10.58 -5.68
N PRO A 198 18.56 10.31 -4.56
CA PRO A 198 19.20 10.25 -3.24
C PRO A 198 20.07 9.00 -3.02
N ILE A 199 19.97 7.98 -3.89
CA ILE A 199 20.76 6.75 -3.81
C ILE A 199 21.86 6.68 -4.88
N GLY A 200 21.99 7.73 -5.69
CA GLY A 200 23.07 7.87 -6.68
C GLY A 200 22.97 6.94 -7.88
N LEU A 201 21.76 6.50 -8.24
CA LEU A 201 21.54 5.71 -9.46
C LEU A 201 21.22 6.64 -10.64
N ASP A 202 21.72 6.29 -11.83
CA ASP A 202 21.44 7.03 -13.06
C ASP A 202 20.18 6.47 -13.73
N VAL A 203 19.29 7.35 -14.19
CA VAL A 203 18.04 6.97 -14.86
C VAL A 203 17.97 7.67 -16.20
N ALA A 204 17.78 6.89 -17.26
CA ALA A 204 17.54 7.42 -18.59
C ALA A 204 16.21 6.93 -19.15
N VAL A 205 15.49 7.83 -19.81
CA VAL A 205 14.22 7.53 -20.46
C VAL A 205 14.46 7.35 -21.95
N GLU A 206 14.57 6.09 -22.38
CA GLU A 206 14.95 5.71 -23.74
C GLU A 206 14.21 4.41 -24.13
N ASP A 207 13.91 4.24 -25.42
CA ASP A 207 13.25 3.03 -25.93
C ASP A 207 14.20 1.81 -25.78
N PRO A 208 13.84 0.81 -24.95
CA PRO A 208 14.70 -0.35 -24.73
C PRO A 208 14.91 -1.24 -25.95
N ALA A 209 14.10 -1.11 -27.01
CA ALA A 209 14.33 -1.82 -28.26
C ALA A 209 15.59 -1.32 -28.99
N ASP A 210 15.91 -0.03 -28.86
CA ASP A 210 16.96 0.64 -29.64
C ASP A 210 18.10 1.26 -28.80
N ALA A 211 17.93 1.40 -27.48
CA ALA A 211 18.90 2.07 -26.58
C ALA A 211 20.23 1.32 -26.43
N ASP A 212 21.33 2.04 -26.23
CA ASP A 212 22.62 1.42 -25.88
C ASP A 212 22.55 0.80 -24.47
N LEU A 213 22.92 -0.48 -24.37
CA LEU A 213 22.84 -1.26 -23.13
C LEU A 213 24.16 -1.28 -22.36
N ASP A 214 25.23 -0.66 -22.86
CA ASP A 214 26.49 -0.58 -22.12
C ASP A 214 26.30 0.19 -20.79
N GLY A 215 26.79 -0.41 -19.70
CA GLY A 215 26.63 0.13 -18.35
C GLY A 215 25.21 0.11 -17.77
N VAL A 216 24.23 -0.47 -18.47
CA VAL A 216 22.85 -0.63 -17.98
C VAL A 216 22.76 -1.88 -17.13
N TYR A 217 22.17 -1.80 -15.93
CA TYR A 217 21.96 -2.97 -15.06
C TYR A 217 20.53 -3.50 -15.10
N GLY A 218 19.58 -2.65 -15.49
CA GLY A 218 18.19 -3.04 -15.58
C GLY A 218 17.35 -2.08 -16.42
N VAL A 219 16.21 -2.58 -16.87
CA VAL A 219 15.21 -1.87 -17.66
C VAL A 219 13.84 -2.05 -17.03
N VAL A 220 12.96 -1.05 -17.13
CA VAL A 220 11.50 -1.25 -16.99
C VAL A 220 10.77 -0.96 -18.31
N VAL A 221 9.86 -1.86 -18.67
CA VAL A 221 8.94 -1.75 -19.81
C VAL A 221 7.50 -1.75 -19.31
N GLN A 222 6.60 -0.97 -19.90
CA GLN A 222 5.17 -0.99 -19.56
C GLN A 222 4.40 -1.92 -20.53
N TYR A 223 3.48 -2.74 -20.00
CA TYR A 223 2.79 -3.77 -20.75
C TYR A 223 1.30 -3.89 -20.38
N PRO A 224 0.36 -3.32 -21.16
CA PRO A 224 0.56 -2.43 -22.32
C PRO A 224 1.16 -1.07 -21.95
N GLY A 225 1.75 -0.38 -22.93
CA GLY A 225 2.28 0.97 -22.79
C GLY A 225 1.22 2.02 -22.45
N THR A 226 1.66 3.19 -21.97
CA THR A 226 0.79 4.28 -21.54
C THR A 226 -0.11 4.82 -22.65
N THR A 227 0.28 4.66 -23.92
CA THR A 227 -0.53 5.01 -25.09
C THR A 227 -1.46 3.87 -25.55
N GLY A 228 -1.39 2.71 -24.90
CA GLY A 228 -2.13 1.50 -25.23
C GLY A 228 -1.40 0.56 -26.20
N VAL A 229 -0.16 0.87 -26.59
CA VAL A 229 0.67 0.00 -27.44
C VAL A 229 1.03 -1.30 -26.72
N ILE A 230 1.06 -2.42 -27.44
CA ILE A 230 1.56 -3.70 -26.92
C ILE A 230 2.94 -3.91 -27.55
N PRO A 231 4.05 -3.70 -26.81
CA PRO A 231 5.39 -3.89 -27.35
C PRO A 231 5.69 -5.37 -27.62
N ASP A 232 6.67 -5.63 -28.50
CA ASP A 232 7.26 -6.96 -28.65
C ASP A 232 8.17 -7.26 -27.45
N LEU A 233 7.52 -7.62 -26.34
CA LEU A 233 8.17 -7.80 -25.05
C LEU A 233 9.20 -8.94 -25.08
N ALA A 234 8.97 -9.98 -25.88
CA ALA A 234 9.90 -11.10 -26.02
C ALA A 234 11.23 -10.65 -26.64
N ALA A 235 11.19 -9.87 -27.72
CA ALA A 235 12.38 -9.35 -28.38
C ALA A 235 13.18 -8.41 -27.47
N ILE A 236 12.49 -7.55 -26.70
CA ILE A 236 13.14 -6.63 -25.74
C ILE A 236 13.85 -7.44 -24.63
N ILE A 237 13.18 -8.44 -24.06
CA ILE A 237 13.75 -9.28 -23.00
C ILE A 237 14.97 -10.06 -23.51
N GLU A 238 14.86 -10.73 -24.67
CA GLU A 238 15.97 -11.50 -25.25
C GLU A 238 17.20 -10.61 -25.47
N ARG A 239 16.99 -9.40 -26.02
CA ARG A 239 18.05 -8.41 -26.23
C ARG A 239 18.72 -7.97 -24.92
N CYS A 240 17.93 -7.65 -23.89
CA CYS A 240 18.45 -7.23 -22.59
C CYS A 240 19.26 -8.36 -21.93
N HIS A 241 18.73 -9.58 -21.93
CA HIS A 241 19.40 -10.74 -21.34
C HIS A 241 20.69 -11.11 -22.09
N ALA A 242 20.73 -10.96 -23.42
CA ALA A 242 21.96 -11.15 -24.21
C ALA A 242 23.09 -10.17 -23.83
N ALA A 243 22.76 -9.06 -23.19
CA ALA A 243 23.68 -8.05 -22.66
C ALA A 243 23.84 -8.11 -21.13
N ASP A 244 23.38 -9.18 -20.46
CA ASP A 244 23.38 -9.33 -19.00
C ASP A 244 22.58 -8.23 -18.24
N VAL A 245 21.56 -7.66 -18.88
CA VAL A 245 20.66 -6.62 -18.32
C VAL A 245 19.34 -7.25 -17.86
N LEU A 246 18.91 -6.99 -16.63
CA LEU A 246 17.66 -7.54 -16.08
C LEU A 246 16.44 -6.71 -16.48
N VAL A 247 15.27 -7.34 -16.61
CA VAL A 247 14.04 -6.69 -17.09
C VAL A 247 12.92 -6.75 -16.05
N ALA A 248 12.46 -5.57 -15.65
CA ALA A 248 11.20 -5.38 -14.95
C ALA A 248 10.07 -5.04 -15.94
N VAL A 249 8.86 -5.50 -15.68
CA VAL A 249 7.68 -5.16 -16.49
C VAL A 249 6.58 -4.60 -15.60
N ALA A 250 6.12 -3.38 -15.90
CA ALA A 250 4.94 -2.79 -15.29
C ALA A 250 3.70 -3.20 -16.10
N ALA A 251 2.90 -4.14 -15.59
CA ALA A 251 1.82 -4.77 -16.34
C ALA A 251 0.43 -4.60 -15.73
N ASP A 252 -0.58 -4.42 -16.59
CA ASP A 252 -1.98 -4.36 -16.16
C ASP A 252 -2.52 -5.79 -15.93
N PRO A 253 -2.95 -6.14 -14.69
CA PRO A 253 -3.31 -7.51 -14.37
C PRO A 253 -4.59 -7.99 -15.08
N LEU A 254 -5.47 -7.09 -15.53
CA LEU A 254 -6.63 -7.47 -16.32
C LEU A 254 -6.23 -7.76 -17.78
N ALA A 255 -5.30 -6.99 -18.34
CA ALA A 255 -4.76 -7.26 -19.68
C ALA A 255 -4.08 -8.63 -19.75
N LEU A 256 -3.41 -9.05 -18.67
CA LEU A 256 -2.76 -10.37 -18.56
C LEU A 256 -3.74 -11.56 -18.55
N THR A 257 -5.05 -11.33 -18.46
CA THR A 257 -6.04 -12.41 -18.63
C THR A 257 -6.15 -12.89 -20.09
N ILE A 258 -5.64 -12.11 -21.03
CA ILE A 258 -5.67 -12.41 -22.48
C ILE A 258 -4.31 -12.28 -23.17
N LEU A 259 -3.40 -11.48 -22.62
CA LEU A 259 -2.04 -11.33 -23.13
C LEU A 259 -1.12 -12.38 -22.53
N THR A 260 -0.06 -12.75 -23.27
CA THR A 260 0.98 -13.63 -22.74
C THR A 260 1.63 -12.97 -21.51
N PRO A 261 1.65 -13.65 -20.35
CA PRO A 261 2.24 -13.10 -19.13
C PRO A 261 3.73 -12.79 -19.29
N PRO A 262 4.25 -11.69 -18.73
CA PRO A 262 5.67 -11.33 -18.85
C PRO A 262 6.63 -12.41 -18.33
N GLY A 263 6.24 -13.18 -17.31
CA GLY A 263 7.05 -14.26 -16.75
C GLY A 263 7.27 -15.42 -17.74
N GLU A 264 6.30 -15.71 -18.61
CA GLU A 264 6.45 -16.69 -19.70
C GLU A 264 7.39 -16.18 -20.80
N LEU A 265 7.48 -14.85 -20.95
CA LEU A 265 8.36 -14.18 -21.92
C LEU A 265 9.78 -13.94 -21.38
N GLY A 266 10.05 -14.32 -20.14
CA GLY A 266 11.39 -14.25 -19.56
C GLY A 266 11.61 -13.10 -18.57
N ALA A 267 10.62 -12.28 -18.23
CA ALA A 267 10.81 -11.16 -17.30
C ALA A 267 11.38 -11.60 -15.94
N ASP A 268 12.16 -10.72 -15.30
CA ASP A 268 12.80 -10.99 -14.00
C ASP A 268 11.91 -10.52 -12.82
N VAL A 269 11.19 -9.42 -13.05
CA VAL A 269 10.27 -8.79 -12.10
C VAL A 269 9.02 -8.31 -12.84
N VAL A 270 7.84 -8.48 -12.26
CA VAL A 270 6.58 -7.94 -12.79
C VAL A 270 5.85 -7.18 -11.68
N VAL A 271 5.42 -5.95 -11.99
CA VAL A 271 4.77 -5.05 -11.02
C VAL A 271 3.56 -4.39 -11.64
N GLY A 272 2.69 -3.81 -10.83
CA GLY A 272 1.56 -3.03 -11.33
C GLY A 272 0.52 -2.75 -10.25
N SER A 273 -0.54 -2.04 -10.62
CA SER A 273 -1.68 -1.80 -9.74
C SER A 273 -2.76 -2.88 -9.88
N THR A 274 -3.29 -3.39 -8.77
CA THR A 274 -4.51 -4.22 -8.78
C THR A 274 -5.79 -3.41 -8.63
N GLN A 275 -5.75 -2.08 -8.82
CA GLN A 275 -6.89 -1.19 -8.63
C GLN A 275 -8.14 -1.65 -9.39
N ARG A 276 -7.98 -1.99 -10.66
CA ARG A 276 -9.12 -2.34 -11.52
C ARG A 276 -9.77 -3.69 -11.19
N PHE A 277 -9.20 -4.46 -10.26
CA PHE A 277 -9.84 -5.62 -9.65
C PHE A 277 -10.77 -5.19 -8.50
N GLY A 278 -11.81 -4.43 -8.86
CA GLY A 278 -12.91 -4.07 -7.96
C GLY A 278 -12.59 -3.05 -6.88
N VAL A 279 -11.48 -2.29 -6.96
CA VAL A 279 -11.18 -1.21 -6.00
C VAL A 279 -11.51 0.16 -6.61
N PRO A 280 -12.29 1.04 -5.94
CA PRO A 280 -12.64 2.35 -6.50
C PRO A 280 -11.42 3.21 -6.84
N MET A 281 -11.50 4.07 -7.87
CA MET A 281 -10.39 4.96 -8.26
C MET A 281 -9.90 5.87 -7.13
N GLY A 282 -10.76 6.24 -6.18
CA GLY A 282 -10.37 6.92 -4.94
C GLY A 282 -9.65 8.27 -5.12
N PHE A 283 -9.76 8.90 -6.31
CA PHE A 283 -8.99 10.09 -6.68
C PHE A 283 -7.47 9.93 -6.43
N GLY A 284 -6.95 8.72 -6.67
CA GLY A 284 -5.52 8.37 -6.56
C GLY A 284 -5.24 7.15 -5.69
N GLY A 285 -6.13 6.79 -4.75
CA GLY A 285 -5.92 5.66 -3.86
C GLY A 285 -6.92 5.55 -2.70
N PRO A 286 -6.72 4.59 -1.79
CA PRO A 286 -5.62 3.63 -1.76
C PRO A 286 -5.83 2.44 -2.72
N HIS A 287 -4.74 1.91 -3.28
CA HIS A 287 -4.74 0.71 -4.14
C HIS A 287 -3.54 -0.17 -3.82
N ALA A 288 -3.71 -1.49 -3.83
CA ALA A 288 -2.58 -2.39 -3.68
C ALA A 288 -1.81 -2.51 -4.99
N ALA A 289 -0.51 -2.20 -4.96
CA ALA A 289 0.39 -2.60 -6.03
C ALA A 289 0.88 -4.02 -5.78
N TYR A 290 0.98 -4.85 -6.83
CA TYR A 290 1.59 -6.16 -6.76
C TYR A 290 3.07 -6.08 -7.17
N PHE A 291 3.86 -7.01 -6.66
CA PHE A 291 5.28 -7.14 -7.01
C PHE A 291 5.64 -8.62 -7.03
N ALA A 292 5.91 -9.16 -8.21
CA ALA A 292 6.17 -10.57 -8.47
C ALA A 292 7.57 -10.78 -9.06
N VAL A 293 8.22 -11.86 -8.67
CA VAL A 293 9.64 -12.14 -8.95
C VAL A 293 9.87 -13.62 -9.19
N ARG A 294 11.01 -13.96 -9.80
CA ARG A 294 11.49 -15.35 -9.83
C ARG A 294 11.97 -15.81 -8.46
N GLU A 295 11.90 -17.11 -8.19
CA GLU A 295 12.23 -17.70 -6.89
C GLU A 295 13.67 -17.38 -6.45
N ALA A 296 14.60 -17.30 -7.42
CA ALA A 296 15.99 -16.93 -7.20
C ALA A 296 16.16 -15.55 -6.52
N HIS A 297 15.15 -14.68 -6.61
CA HIS A 297 15.18 -13.32 -6.08
C HIS A 297 14.34 -13.12 -4.80
N GLN A 298 13.75 -14.18 -4.23
CA GLN A 298 12.90 -14.10 -3.03
C GLN A 298 13.55 -13.40 -1.83
N ARG A 299 14.89 -13.44 -1.73
CA ARG A 299 15.65 -12.79 -0.63
C ARG A 299 15.78 -11.27 -0.80
N SER A 300 15.54 -10.75 -1.98
CA SER A 300 15.57 -9.32 -2.30
C SER A 300 14.17 -8.70 -2.39
N LEU A 301 13.11 -9.51 -2.32
CA LEU A 301 11.72 -9.06 -2.42
C LEU A 301 11.41 -7.96 -1.40
N PRO A 302 10.80 -6.83 -1.81
CA PRO A 302 10.35 -5.77 -0.91
C PRO A 302 9.04 -6.14 -0.22
N GLY A 303 8.86 -5.64 1.00
CA GLY A 303 7.63 -5.81 1.76
C GLY A 303 7.40 -7.22 2.30
N ARG A 304 6.16 -7.44 2.76
CA ARG A 304 5.75 -8.65 3.46
C ARG A 304 5.48 -9.79 2.46
N LEU A 305 5.64 -11.01 2.93
CA LEU A 305 5.35 -12.23 2.19
C LEU A 305 4.62 -13.20 3.14
N VAL A 306 3.45 -13.69 2.75
CA VAL A 306 2.78 -14.79 3.43
C VAL A 306 3.35 -16.11 2.92
N GLY A 307 3.65 -17.02 3.84
CA GLY A 307 4.09 -18.38 3.53
C GLY A 307 3.29 -19.42 4.31
N VAL A 308 3.17 -20.60 3.71
CA VAL A 308 2.61 -21.78 4.36
C VAL A 308 3.66 -22.39 5.29
N SER A 309 3.23 -22.78 6.49
CA SER A 309 4.01 -23.45 7.51
C SER A 309 3.15 -24.52 8.18
N VAL A 310 3.59 -25.02 9.33
CA VAL A 310 2.85 -25.99 10.15
C VAL A 310 2.75 -25.50 11.58
N ASP A 311 1.63 -25.78 12.24
CA ASP A 311 1.44 -25.50 13.66
C ASP A 311 2.00 -26.63 14.55
N THR A 312 1.81 -26.50 15.87
CA THR A 312 2.28 -27.49 16.85
C THR A 312 1.62 -28.86 16.75
N GLU A 313 0.48 -28.97 16.06
CA GLU A 313 -0.25 -30.22 15.80
C GLU A 313 0.05 -30.78 14.40
N GLY A 314 0.94 -30.12 13.63
CA GLY A 314 1.31 -30.53 12.27
C GLY A 314 0.29 -30.11 11.20
N ARG A 315 -0.68 -29.25 11.52
CA ARG A 315 -1.67 -28.74 10.55
C ARG A 315 -1.06 -27.61 9.72
N PRO A 316 -1.40 -27.48 8.42
CA PRO A 316 -1.02 -26.32 7.63
C PRO A 316 -1.51 -25.01 8.27
N ALA A 317 -0.61 -24.04 8.41
CA ALA A 317 -0.92 -22.73 8.97
C ALA A 317 -0.13 -21.62 8.26
N LEU A 318 -0.70 -20.43 8.17
CA LEU A 318 -0.10 -19.30 7.46
C LEU A 318 0.64 -18.37 8.42
N ARG A 319 1.73 -17.76 7.95
CA ARG A 319 2.47 -16.72 8.68
C ARG A 319 3.19 -15.79 7.72
N LEU A 320 3.68 -14.67 8.25
CA LEU A 320 4.67 -13.87 7.54
C LEU A 320 6.01 -14.63 7.46
N ALA A 321 6.57 -14.71 6.26
CA ALA A 321 7.76 -15.47 5.91
C ALA A 321 8.92 -14.55 5.49
N LEU A 322 10.15 -15.03 5.70
CA LEU A 322 11.39 -14.30 5.37
C LEU A 322 11.44 -12.87 5.94
N GLN A 323 10.92 -12.68 7.16
CA GLN A 323 10.77 -11.35 7.78
C GLN A 323 12.11 -10.65 8.03
N THR A 324 13.23 -11.38 8.02
CA THR A 324 14.57 -10.80 8.08
C THR A 324 14.85 -9.84 6.92
N ARG A 325 14.06 -9.81 5.85
CA ARG A 325 14.17 -8.79 4.79
C ARG A 325 13.69 -7.40 5.23
N GLU A 326 12.79 -7.34 6.21
CA GLU A 326 12.03 -6.15 6.55
C GLU A 326 12.74 -5.20 7.54
N GLN A 327 12.33 -3.93 7.53
CA GLN A 327 12.92 -2.84 8.31
C GLN A 327 12.98 -3.09 9.83
N HIS A 328 12.01 -3.81 10.40
CA HIS A 328 11.95 -4.04 11.85
C HIS A 328 13.04 -4.99 12.35
N ILE A 329 13.67 -5.77 11.45
CA ILE A 329 14.81 -6.64 11.77
C ILE A 329 16.12 -6.05 11.22
N ARG A 330 16.15 -5.66 9.94
CA ARG A 330 17.40 -5.25 9.28
C ARG A 330 17.64 -3.75 9.21
N ARG A 331 16.65 -2.92 9.58
CA ARG A 331 16.76 -1.46 9.60
C ARG A 331 17.31 -0.92 8.27
N GLU A 332 18.44 -0.23 8.27
CA GLU A 332 19.10 0.31 7.09
C GLU A 332 19.57 -0.75 6.07
N LYS A 333 19.69 -2.02 6.49
CA LYS A 333 20.07 -3.15 5.63
C LYS A 333 18.87 -3.95 5.08
N ALA A 334 17.66 -3.44 5.30
CA ALA A 334 16.44 -4.06 4.78
C ALA A 334 16.38 -4.01 3.25
N THR A 335 15.44 -4.75 2.66
CA THR A 335 15.18 -4.67 1.22
C THR A 335 14.51 -3.35 0.84
N SER A 336 13.64 -2.82 1.70
CA SER A 336 12.91 -1.56 1.55
C SER A 336 12.60 -0.94 2.92
N ASN A 337 12.24 0.34 2.93
CA ASN A 337 11.75 1.03 4.13
C ASN A 337 10.25 0.80 4.40
N ILE A 338 9.52 0.10 3.51
CA ILE A 338 8.08 -0.14 3.65
C ILE A 338 7.73 -0.86 4.96
N CYS A 339 6.62 -0.45 5.60
CA CYS A 339 6.11 -1.05 6.82
C CYS A 339 4.59 -1.27 6.76
N THR A 340 3.81 -0.18 6.79
CA THR A 340 2.40 -0.21 6.37
C THR A 340 2.36 -0.32 4.86
N SER A 341 1.59 -1.28 4.36
CA SER A 341 1.27 -1.45 2.93
C SER A 341 -0.24 -1.41 2.74
N GLN A 342 -0.76 -1.94 1.63
CA GLN A 342 -2.16 -1.80 1.21
C GLN A 342 -2.96 -3.08 1.44
N VAL A 343 -2.83 -3.68 2.63
CA VAL A 343 -3.40 -5.00 2.97
C VAL A 343 -4.90 -5.09 2.69
N LEU A 344 -5.70 -4.13 3.15
CA LEU A 344 -7.16 -4.17 2.95
C LEU A 344 -7.53 -4.17 1.45
N LEU A 345 -6.77 -3.45 0.63
CA LEU A 345 -7.03 -3.32 -0.80
C LEU A 345 -6.52 -4.55 -1.57
N ALA A 346 -5.43 -5.17 -1.10
CA ALA A 346 -4.99 -6.47 -1.59
C ALA A 346 -6.04 -7.56 -1.30
N VAL A 347 -6.65 -7.55 -0.10
CA VAL A 347 -7.79 -8.41 0.24
C VAL A 347 -8.98 -8.16 -0.68
N MET A 348 -9.33 -6.89 -0.95
CA MET A 348 -10.42 -6.58 -1.88
C MET A 348 -10.14 -7.11 -3.29
N ALA A 349 -8.92 -6.90 -3.82
CA ALA A 349 -8.52 -7.37 -5.14
C ALA A 349 -8.46 -8.91 -5.23
N SER A 350 -7.98 -9.60 -4.19
CA SER A 350 -8.02 -11.07 -4.16
C SER A 350 -9.45 -11.60 -4.11
N MET A 351 -10.33 -10.97 -3.33
CA MET A 351 -11.73 -11.35 -3.25
C MET A 351 -12.47 -11.08 -4.56
N TYR A 352 -12.07 -10.05 -5.31
CA TYR A 352 -12.57 -9.80 -6.66
C TYR A 352 -12.22 -10.96 -7.58
N ALA A 353 -10.95 -11.39 -7.61
CA ALA A 353 -10.52 -12.54 -8.41
C ALA A 353 -11.21 -13.85 -7.98
N VAL A 354 -11.43 -14.07 -6.68
CA VAL A 354 -12.19 -15.25 -6.18
C VAL A 354 -13.67 -15.21 -6.58
N HIS A 355 -14.24 -14.02 -6.74
CA HIS A 355 -15.66 -13.85 -7.05
C HIS A 355 -15.99 -14.08 -8.53
N HIS A 356 -15.02 -13.86 -9.41
CA HIS A 356 -15.16 -13.93 -10.87
C HIS A 356 -14.73 -15.28 -11.44
#